data_AF-A0A843C3U2-F1
#
_entry.id   AF-A0A843C3U2-F1
#
_cell.length_a   1.000
_cell.length_b   1.000
_cell.length_c   1.000
_cell.angle_alpha   90.00
_cell.angle_beta   90.00
_cell.angle_gamma   90.00
#
_symmetry.space_group_name_H-M   'P 1'
#
loop_
_entity.id
_entity.type
_entity.pdbx_description
1 polymer ?
#
loop_
_entity_poly.entity_id
_entity_poly.type
_entity_poly.pdbx_seq_one_letter_code
_entity_poly.pdbx_strand_id
1 'polypeptide(L)' 'MKLTNGAFDILEALKGQVKLALASMNNKAVIKKHLKMCRLEKYFDVVLSSDEIIEPKPSPDIFMKCAKSWN' A
#
# COMPACT_ATOMS: atom_id res chain seq x y z
N MET A 1 3.08 11.26 12.58
CA MET A 1 2.34 11.08 11.31
C MET A 1 0.87 11.16 11.62
N LYS A 2 0.08 11.90 10.83
CA LYS A 2 -1.37 12.03 11.01
C LYS A 2 -2.07 11.25 9.89
N LEU A 3 -3.00 10.37 10.24
CA LEU A 3 -3.86 9.72 9.26
C LEU A 3 -4.92 10.72 8.77
N THR A 4 -5.24 10.65 7.49
CA THR A 4 -6.38 11.36 6.93
C THR A 4 -7.65 10.90 7.63
N ASN A 5 -8.55 11.85 7.95
CA ASN A 5 -9.85 11.53 8.55
C ASN A 5 -10.61 10.55 7.64
N GLY A 6 -11.21 9.52 8.25
CA GLY A 6 -11.94 8.46 7.53
C GLY A 6 -11.09 7.37 6.88
N ALA A 7 -9.75 7.48 6.89
CA ALA A 7 -8.89 6.47 6.28
C ALA A 7 -9.03 5.09 6.96
N PHE A 8 -9.10 5.06 8.29
CA PHE A 8 -9.30 3.82 9.04
C PHE A 8 -10.68 3.21 8.77
N ASP A 9 -11.72 4.03 8.70
CA ASP A 9 -13.10 3.57 8.51
C ASP A 9 -13.27 2.90 7.15
N ILE A 10 -12.70 3.49 6.09
CA ILE A 10 -12.71 2.89 4.75
C ILE A 10 -11.90 1.58 4.73
N LEU A 11 -10.72 1.56 5.36
CA LEU A 11 -9.89 0.36 5.40
C LEU A 11 -10.55 -0.79 6.15
N GLU A 12 -11.22 -0.53 7.28
CA GLU A 12 -12.02 -1.54 7.99
C GLU A 12 -13.24 -1.97 7.17
N ALA A 13 -13.97 -1.04 6.56
CA ALA A 13 -15.15 -1.37 5.75
C ALA A 13 -14.82 -2.26 4.54
N LEU A 14 -13.65 -2.06 3.93
CA LEU A 14 -13.19 -2.85 2.77
C LEU A 14 -12.50 -4.15 3.16
N LYS A 15 -12.06 -4.29 4.42
CA LYS A 15 -11.30 -5.44 4.88
C LYS A 15 -12.11 -6.72 4.71
N GLY A 16 -11.57 -7.66 3.93
CA GLY A 16 -12.21 -8.94 3.65
C GLY A 16 -13.32 -8.88 2.59
N GLN A 17 -13.73 -7.70 2.13
CA GLN A 17 -14.63 -7.53 0.99
C GLN A 17 -13.86 -7.48 -0.33
N VAL A 18 -12.71 -6.81 -0.31
CA VAL A 18 -11.81 -6.69 -1.46
C VAL A 18 -10.37 -6.92 -1.02
N LYS A 19 -9.52 -7.28 -1.98
CA LYS A 19 -8.07 -7.30 -1.79
C LYS A 19 -7.54 -5.88 -1.83
N LEU A 20 -6.68 -5.55 -0.86
CA LEU A 20 -6.11 -4.21 -0.74
C LEU A 20 -4.61 -4.27 -0.96
N ALA A 21 -4.11 -3.38 -1.81
CA ALA A 21 -2.69 -3.23 -2.08
C ALA A 21 -2.25 -1.78 -1.87
N LEU A 22 -1.05 -1.58 -1.32
CA LEU A 22 -0.41 -0.26 -1.22
C LEU A 22 0.69 -0.14 -2.28
N ALA A 23 0.57 0.87 -3.15
CA ALA A 23 1.58 1.22 -4.15
C ALA A 23 2.19 2.60 -3.84
N SER A 24 3.42 2.65 -3.35
CA SER A 24 4.07 3.86 -2.86
C SER A 24 5.42 4.12 -3.54
N MET A 25 5.76 5.40 -3.75
CA MET A 25 7.06 5.83 -4.30
C MET A 25 8.14 6.07 -3.22
N ASN A 26 7.79 5.87 -1.94
CA ASN A 26 8.76 5.86 -0.85
C ASN A 26 9.45 4.51 -0.77
N ASN A 27 10.66 4.47 -0.21
CA ASN A 27 11.36 3.22 0.08
C ASN A 27 10.61 2.35 1.10
N LYS A 28 10.95 1.06 1.11
CA LYS A 28 10.28 0.03 1.90
C LYS A 28 10.39 0.25 3.40
N ALA A 29 11.52 0.78 3.88
CA ALA A 29 11.74 1.03 5.30
C ALA A 29 10.79 2.11 5.84
N VAL A 30 10.64 3.21 5.09
CA VAL A 30 9.71 4.30 5.43
C VAL A 30 8.27 3.80 5.43
N ILE A 31 7.86 3.05 4.40
CA ILE A 31 6.50 2.50 4.31
C ILE A 31 6.20 1.60 5.51
N LYS A 32 7.07 0.63 5.79
CA LYS A 32 6.89 -0.31 6.92
C LYS A 32 6.79 0.43 8.26
N LYS A 33 7.66 1.43 8.49
CA LYS A 33 7.62 2.25 9.70
C LYS A 33 6.26 2.97 9.84
N HIS A 34 5.78 3.58 8.75
CA HIS A 34 4.51 4.32 8.74
C HIS A 34 3.30 3.43 8.98
N LEU A 35 3.22 2.28 8.28
CA LEU A 35 2.12 1.34 8.49
C LEU A 35 2.12 0.79 9.92
N LYS A 36 3.29 0.48 10.49
CA LYS A 36 3.42 0.01 11.88
C LYS A 36 2.97 1.03 12.90
N MET A 37 3.41 2.28 12.76
CA MET A 37 3.01 3.36 13.68
C MET A 37 1.49 3.58 13.67
N CYS A 38 0.84 3.36 12.52
CA CYS A 38 -0.60 3.49 12.38
C CYS A 38 -1.38 2.18 12.51
N ARG A 39 -0.70 1.05 12.80
CA ARG A 39 -1.29 -0.30 12.88
C ARG A 39 -2.12 -0.68 11.65
N LEU A 40 -1.65 -0.25 10.46
CA LEU A 40 -2.33 -0.46 9.19
C LEU A 40 -1.76 -1.63 8.37
N GLU A 41 -0.70 -2.32 8.82
CA GLU A 41 -0.14 -3.45 8.07
C GLU A 41 -1.20 -4.54 7.78
N LYS A 42 -2.12 -4.74 8.73
CA LYS A 42 -3.17 -5.76 8.67
C LYS A 42 -4.20 -5.58 7.56
N TYR A 43 -4.23 -4.44 6.88
CA TYR A 43 -5.22 -4.17 5.82
C TYR A 43 -4.72 -4.51 4.43
N PHE A 44 -3.41 -4.46 4.20
CA PHE A 44 -2.87 -4.58 2.84
C PHE A 44 -2.29 -5.98 2.63
N ASP A 45 -2.89 -6.74 1.71
CA ASP A 45 -2.36 -8.03 1.26
C ASP A 45 -1.01 -7.85 0.53
N VAL A 46 -0.85 -6.73 -0.18
CA VAL A 46 0.33 -6.42 -0.99
C VAL A 46 0.84 -5.02 -0.65
N VAL A 47 2.15 -4.86 -0.46
CA VAL A 47 2.80 -3.56 -0.27
C VAL A 47 3.99 -3.47 -1.21
N LEU A 48 3.93 -2.55 -2.17
CA LEU A 48 5.01 -2.24 -3.11
C LEU A 48 5.56 -0.82 -2.88
N SER A 49 6.88 -0.75 -2.95
CA SER A 49 7.76 0.41 -2.88
C SER A 49 8.30 0.74 -4.28
N SER A 50 8.89 1.92 -4.42
CA SER A 50 9.73 2.27 -5.56
C SER A 50 10.90 1.30 -5.73
N ASP A 51 11.34 0.65 -4.66
CA ASP A 51 12.45 -0.30 -4.67
C ASP A 51 12.14 -1.54 -5.52
N GLU A 52 10.85 -1.81 -5.81
CA GLU A 52 10.42 -2.94 -6.62
C GLU A 52 10.09 -2.60 -8.09
N ILE A 53 10.34 -1.37 -8.55
CA ILE A 53 10.08 -0.95 -9.94
C ILE A 53 11.25 -0.13 -10.50
N ILE A 54 11.43 -0.15 -11.82
CA ILE A 54 12.46 0.63 -12.51
C ILE A 54 11.93 2.02 -12.84
N GLU A 55 10.74 2.09 -13.45
CA GLU A 55 10.13 3.37 -13.81
C GLU A 55 9.16 3.86 -12.73
N PRO A 56 9.42 5.03 -12.11
CA PRO A 56 8.55 5.61 -11.11
C PRO A 56 7.24 6.12 -11.71
N LYS A 57 6.24 6.37 -10.84
CA LYS A 57 5.05 7.14 -11.22
C LYS A 57 5.49 8.46 -11.90
N PRO A 58 4.88 8.87 -13.03
CA PRO A 58 3.55 8.48 -13.50
C PRO A 58 3.48 7.17 -14.29
N SER A 59 4.58 6.41 -14.46
CA SER A 59 4.52 5.07 -15.04
C SER A 59 3.49 4.18 -14.31
N PRO A 60 2.70 3.37 -15.05
CA PRO A 60 1.70 2.47 -14.46
C PRO A 60 2.32 1.22 -13.81
N ASP A 61 3.63 1.00 -13.95
CA ASP A 61 4.33 -0.24 -13.59
C ASP A 61 4.02 -0.76 -12.19
N ILE A 62 4.03 0.13 -11.18
CA ILE A 62 3.76 -0.26 -9.80
C ILE A 62 2.32 -0.76 -9.61
N PHE A 63 1.35 -0.18 -10.32
CA PHE A 63 -0.05 -0.60 -10.26
C PHE A 63 -0.24 -1.94 -10.97
N MET A 64 0.39 -2.11 -12.14
CA MET A 64 0.39 -3.38 -12.86
C MET A 64 1.06 -4.50 -12.04
N LYS A 65 2.14 -4.18 -11.34
CA LYS A 65 2.83 -5.12 -10.45
C LYS A 65 1.95 -5.48 -9.25
N CYS A 66 1.31 -4.51 -8.59
CA CYS A 66 0.34 -4.77 -7.51
C CYS A 66 -0.76 -5.73 -7.98
N ALA A 67 -1.34 -5.48 -9.15
CA ALA A 67 -2.41 -6.32 -9.70
C ALA A 67 -1.93 -7.74 -10.05
N LYS A 68 -0.66 -7.90 -10.46
CA LYS A 68 -0.05 -9.20 -10.78
C LYS A 68 0.48 -9.95 -9.56
N SER A 69 0.79 -9.27 -8.45
CA SER A 69 1.27 -9.88 -7.20
C SER A 69 0.21 -10.71 -6.47
N TRP A 70 -0.95 -10.91 -7.09
CA TRP A 70 -2.07 -11.71 -6.58
C TRP A 70 -2.09 -13.18 -7.06
N ASN A 71 -1.13 -13.61 -7.88
CA ASN A 71 -0.99 -15.02 -8.28
C ASN A 71 -0.47 -15.91 -7.15
#